data_AF-A0A812PVK0-F1
#
_entry.id   AF-A0A812PVK0-F1
#
_cell.length_a   1.000
_cell.length_b   1.000
_cell.length_c   1.000
_cell.angle_alpha   90.00
_cell.angle_beta   90.00
_cell.angle_gamma   90.00
#
_symmetry.space_group_name_H-M   'P 1'
#
loop_
_entity.id
_entity.type
_entity.pdbx_description
1 polymer ?
#
loop_
_entity_poly.entity_id
_entity_poly.type
_entity_poly.pdbx_seq_one_letter_code
_entity_poly.pdbx_strand_id
1 'polypeptide(L)'
;MARASMCGRAFLAVAVLGISVRGDASGQDCLADSQAEVDIEIQEEAELQVMRQELLQYGVRSVKAGESYHAAGRADAQEEESDEEMLIAQNLHGEDHAVQHVVSRVLQLQQPTWDGEGSAVDCAKYPMFCTKKLNCSKEPLTKAEKEKMDTQIATSGGQANLRSWCRAYPMYSTSMQKCIVESDSRGYAREMFKAQQKLKLTGADAIYCFVSGHCNNTQVTDKTSMHEAEGICDKIYGQTWKHLGWNDYMAVLARALEVATKHHIPKEWNFTGWSSLVRLARHEAGISAMTACAMGNFQCDVTYCQLNYCHNDRFRAKFGNFSWAYPDV
;
A
#
# COMPACT_ATOMS: atom_id res chain seq x y z
N MET A 1 11.55 18.54 -15.67
CA MET A 1 10.89 19.62 -14.90
C MET A 1 10.41 20.80 -15.76
N ALA A 2 10.85 20.99 -17.01
CA ALA A 2 10.36 22.08 -17.87
C ALA A 2 8.97 21.86 -18.53
N ARG A 3 8.48 20.61 -18.65
CA ARG A 3 7.17 20.32 -19.29
C ARG A 3 5.95 20.66 -18.42
N ALA A 4 6.03 20.48 -17.09
CA ALA A 4 4.90 20.76 -16.19
C ALA A 4 4.58 22.27 -16.07
N SER A 5 5.56 23.14 -16.31
CA SER A 5 5.37 24.59 -16.28
C SER A 5 4.59 25.12 -17.51
N MET A 6 4.55 24.38 -18.62
CA MET A 6 3.87 24.83 -19.84
C MET A 6 2.35 24.56 -19.82
N CYS A 7 1.88 23.49 -19.18
CA CYS A 7 0.45 23.18 -19.12
C CYS A 7 -0.34 24.19 -18.27
N GLY A 8 0.23 24.67 -17.15
CA GLY A 8 -0.44 25.65 -16.27
C GLY A 8 -0.60 27.05 -16.88
N ARG A 9 0.27 27.45 -17.82
CA ARG A 9 0.21 28.78 -18.47
C ARG A 9 -0.77 28.84 -19.64
N ALA A 10 -1.01 27.72 -20.31
CA ALA A 10 -1.98 27.65 -21.42
C ALA A 10 -3.43 27.75 -20.93
N PHE A 11 -3.74 27.16 -19.77
CA PHE A 11 -5.09 27.16 -19.20
C PHE A 11 -5.56 28.56 -18.75
N LEU A 12 -4.64 29.39 -18.22
CA LEU A 12 -4.96 30.75 -17.79
C LEU A 12 -5.22 31.71 -18.97
N ALA A 13 -4.58 31.48 -20.13
CA ALA A 13 -4.75 32.31 -21.32
C ALA A 13 -6.10 32.07 -22.03
N VAL A 14 -6.61 30.84 -22.02
CA VAL A 14 -7.90 30.50 -22.64
C VAL A 14 -9.08 30.96 -21.77
N ALA A 15 -8.97 30.82 -20.44
CA ALA A 15 -10.05 31.16 -19.52
C ALA A 15 -10.24 32.67 -19.30
N VAL A 16 -9.19 33.49 -19.48
CA VAL A 16 -9.23 34.93 -19.17
C VAL A 16 -9.24 35.83 -20.41
N LEU A 17 -8.66 35.40 -21.55
CA LEU A 17 -8.43 36.28 -22.70
C LEU A 17 -9.23 35.94 -23.96
N GLY A 18 -10.02 34.86 -23.99
CA GLY A 18 -10.88 34.52 -25.13
C GLY A 18 -10.10 34.29 -26.45
N ILE A 19 -8.82 33.93 -26.38
CA ILE A 19 -7.97 33.71 -27.56
C ILE A 19 -8.26 32.30 -28.09
N SER A 20 -8.80 32.23 -29.31
CA SER A 20 -8.96 30.98 -30.05
C SER A 20 -7.60 30.48 -30.53
N VAL A 21 -7.06 29.45 -29.85
CA VAL A 21 -5.82 28.78 -30.26
C VAL A 21 -6.21 27.67 -31.24
N ARG A 22 -5.72 27.73 -32.49
CA ARG A 22 -5.85 26.62 -33.44
C ARG A 22 -5.05 25.44 -32.91
N GLY A 23 -5.74 24.33 -32.66
CA GLY A 23 -5.21 23.17 -31.94
C GLY A 23 -4.24 22.34 -32.77
N ASP A 24 -3.04 22.15 -32.22
CA ASP A 24 -2.22 20.98 -32.48
C ASP A 24 -2.59 19.86 -31.48
N ALA A 25 -2.42 18.62 -31.91
CA ALA A 25 -2.85 17.39 -31.24
C ALA A 25 -2.32 17.16 -29.80
N SER A 26 -1.47 18.05 -29.26
CA SER A 26 -0.96 17.97 -27.89
C SER A 26 -1.92 18.47 -26.80
N GLY A 27 -3.02 19.12 -27.17
CA GLY A 27 -4.00 19.66 -26.21
C GLY A 27 -4.96 18.61 -25.63
N GLN A 28 -5.26 17.54 -26.37
CA GLN A 28 -6.17 16.48 -25.93
C GLN A 28 -5.55 15.59 -24.84
N ASP A 29 -4.23 15.36 -24.88
CA ASP A 29 -3.53 14.56 -23.88
C ASP A 29 -3.55 15.21 -22.48
N CYS A 30 -3.54 16.54 -22.40
CA CYS A 30 -3.57 17.25 -21.11
C CYS A 30 -4.94 17.19 -20.42
N LEU A 31 -6.04 17.12 -21.18
CA LEU A 31 -7.39 17.04 -20.63
C LEU A 31 -7.70 15.63 -20.08
N ALA A 32 -7.20 14.59 -20.75
CA ALA A 32 -7.35 13.21 -20.30
C ALA A 32 -6.66 12.96 -18.95
N ASP A 33 -5.45 13.51 -18.76
CA ASP A 33 -4.72 13.41 -17.48
C ASP A 33 -5.47 14.13 -16.35
N SER A 34 -6.03 15.33 -16.59
CA SER A 34 -6.79 16.06 -15.57
C SER A 34 -8.12 15.39 -15.18
N GLN A 35 -8.81 14.74 -16.12
CA GLN A 35 -10.07 14.06 -15.83
C GLN A 35 -9.86 12.80 -14.98
N ALA A 36 -8.77 12.05 -15.24
CA ALA A 36 -8.41 10.88 -14.46
C ALA A 36 -8.08 11.24 -13.00
N GLU A 37 -7.49 12.41 -12.74
CA GLU A 37 -7.23 12.89 -11.37
C GLU A 37 -8.53 13.21 -10.61
N VAL A 38 -9.51 13.83 -11.28
CA VAL A 38 -10.82 14.18 -10.69
C VAL A 38 -11.66 12.93 -10.38
N ASP A 39 -11.70 11.95 -11.27
CA ASP A 39 -12.50 10.73 -11.08
C ASP A 39 -11.95 9.87 -9.91
N ILE A 40 -10.63 9.89 -9.66
CA ILE A 40 -10.01 9.24 -8.50
C ILE A 40 -10.39 9.97 -7.20
N GLU A 41 -10.46 11.30 -7.23
CA GLU A 41 -10.82 12.12 -6.06
C GLU A 41 -12.23 11.82 -5.57
N ILE A 42 -13.22 11.76 -6.48
CA ILE A 42 -14.62 11.48 -6.15
C ILE A 42 -14.78 10.10 -5.51
N GLN A 43 -14.08 9.08 -6.02
CA GLN A 43 -14.18 7.73 -5.48
C GLN A 43 -13.51 7.59 -4.11
N GLU A 44 -12.32 8.17 -3.92
CA GLU A 44 -11.61 8.10 -2.63
C GLU A 44 -12.32 8.89 -1.52
N GLU A 45 -13.02 9.99 -1.86
CA GLU A 45 -13.89 10.70 -0.91
C GLU A 45 -15.10 9.86 -0.49
N ALA A 46 -15.70 9.11 -1.42
CA ALA A 46 -16.80 8.20 -1.11
C ALA A 46 -16.35 7.09 -0.14
N GLU A 47 -15.19 6.46 -0.39
CA GLU A 47 -14.62 5.44 0.51
C GLU A 47 -14.29 6.01 1.90
N LEU A 48 -13.83 7.27 1.97
CA LEU A 48 -13.57 7.94 3.24
C LEU A 48 -14.85 8.30 4.00
N GLN A 49 -15.90 8.71 3.30
CA GLN A 49 -17.19 9.00 3.92
C GLN A 49 -17.77 7.73 4.55
N VAL A 50 -17.66 6.58 3.87
CA VAL A 50 -18.06 5.28 4.42
C VAL A 50 -17.28 4.98 5.70
N MET A 51 -15.94 5.08 5.67
CA MET A 51 -15.11 4.82 6.85
C MET A 51 -15.40 5.80 8.01
N ARG A 52 -15.65 7.09 7.71
CA ARG A 52 -16.04 8.08 8.74
C ARG A 52 -17.40 7.79 9.33
N GLN A 53 -18.38 7.42 8.51
CA GLN A 53 -19.72 7.06 8.97
C GLN A 53 -19.70 5.82 9.85
N GLU A 54 -18.91 4.81 9.50
CA GLU A 54 -18.71 3.63 10.34
C GLU A 54 -18.05 4.00 11.67
N LEU A 55 -16.99 4.80 11.68
CA LEU A 55 -16.35 5.24 12.93
C LEU A 55 -17.29 6.03 13.84
N LEU A 56 -18.17 6.85 13.27
CA LEU A 56 -19.22 7.55 14.03
C LEU A 56 -20.28 6.58 14.57
N GLN A 57 -20.65 5.56 13.80
CA GLN A 57 -21.58 4.50 14.21
C GLN A 57 -21.04 3.65 15.38
N TYR A 58 -19.72 3.51 15.50
CA TYR A 58 -19.06 2.81 16.61
C TYR A 58 -18.70 3.73 17.79
N GLY A 59 -19.31 4.92 17.89
CA GLY A 59 -19.12 5.83 19.02
C GLY A 59 -17.74 6.48 19.10
N VAL A 60 -16.93 6.40 18.04
CA VAL A 60 -15.60 7.02 18.00
C VAL A 60 -15.76 8.51 17.67
N ARG A 61 -15.94 9.34 18.70
CA ARG A 61 -15.89 10.80 18.53
C ARG A 61 -14.50 11.22 18.03
N SER A 62 -14.46 12.01 16.96
CA SER A 62 -13.26 12.66 16.46
C SER A 62 -12.56 13.43 17.59
N VAL A 63 -11.36 12.97 17.98
CA VAL A 63 -10.46 13.78 18.81
C VAL A 63 -9.96 14.90 17.91
N LYS A 64 -10.40 16.13 18.15
CA LYS A 64 -9.83 17.32 17.50
C LYS A 64 -8.33 17.34 17.80
N ALA A 65 -7.51 17.28 16.75
CA ALA A 65 -6.09 17.49 16.85
C ALA A 65 -5.84 18.98 17.17
N GLY A 66 -5.30 19.23 18.36
CA GLY A 66 -4.79 20.54 18.74
C GLY A 66 -5.46 21.10 19.99
N GLU A 67 -5.08 20.60 21.16
CA GLU A 67 -5.01 21.43 22.35
C GLU A 67 -3.94 20.90 23.31
N SER A 68 -3.19 21.86 23.83
CA SER A 68 -1.98 21.75 24.64
C SER A 68 -2.20 21.02 25.97
N TYR A 69 -1.34 20.06 26.31
CA TYR A 69 -1.26 19.47 27.65
C TYR A 69 -0.77 20.51 28.67
N HIS A 70 -1.70 21.03 29.47
CA HIS A 70 -1.40 21.53 30.82
C HIS A 70 -2.32 20.83 31.83
N ALA A 71 -1.72 20.42 32.95
CA ALA A 71 -2.34 19.65 34.03
C ALA A 71 -3.38 20.45 34.81
N ALA A 72 -4.52 19.82 35.15
CA ALA A 72 -5.18 19.91 36.46
C ALA A 72 -6.47 19.05 36.51
N GLY A 73 -6.73 18.44 37.67
CA GLY A 73 -8.06 18.47 38.29
C GLY A 73 -9.01 17.28 38.08
N ARG A 74 -9.25 16.54 39.17
CA ARG A 74 -10.44 15.68 39.42
C ARG A 74 -11.76 16.44 39.29
N ALA A 75 -12.78 15.79 38.76
CA ALA A 75 -14.14 15.76 39.34
C ALA A 75 -15.01 14.68 38.66
N ASP A 76 -15.86 14.05 39.46
CA ASP A 76 -16.84 13.01 39.14
C ASP A 76 -17.91 13.45 38.14
N ALA A 77 -18.40 12.51 37.32
CA ALA A 77 -19.74 12.56 36.75
C ALA A 77 -20.21 11.13 36.41
N GLN A 78 -21.27 10.70 37.11
CA GLN A 78 -21.98 9.44 36.92
C GLN A 78 -22.88 9.46 35.69
N GLU A 79 -23.05 8.25 35.15
CA GLU A 79 -24.16 7.65 34.40
C GLU A 79 -25.46 8.46 34.26
N GLU A 80 -25.85 8.73 33.02
CA GLU A 80 -27.25 8.68 32.54
C GLU A 80 -27.24 8.73 31.00
N GLU A 81 -27.26 7.55 30.35
CA GLU A 81 -27.57 7.44 28.91
C GLU A 81 -28.16 6.05 28.64
N SER A 82 -29.40 5.85 29.10
CA SER A 82 -30.27 4.76 28.65
C SER A 82 -31.45 5.37 27.89
N ASP A 83 -31.75 4.79 26.73
CA ASP A 83 -33.03 4.88 25.98
C ASP A 83 -33.03 5.59 24.61
N GLU A 84 -31.88 5.91 24.02
CA GLU A 84 -31.81 6.41 22.61
C GLU A 84 -31.10 5.50 21.60
N GLU A 85 -30.71 4.26 21.99
CA GLU A 85 -29.99 3.31 21.11
C GLU A 85 -30.84 2.20 20.48
N MET A 86 -32.17 2.28 20.57
CA MET A 86 -33.04 1.23 20.05
C MET A 86 -34.08 1.77 19.07
N LEU A 87 -33.65 2.31 17.91
CA LEU A 87 -34.57 2.52 16.77
C LEU A 87 -33.92 2.81 15.40
N ILE A 88 -32.66 2.44 15.14
CA ILE A 88 -32.08 2.51 13.78
C ILE A 88 -31.36 1.21 13.43
N ALA A 89 -32.15 0.15 13.26
CA ALA A 89 -31.68 -1.12 12.68
C ALA A 89 -32.81 -1.76 11.89
N GLN A 90 -33.10 -1.23 10.70
CA GLN A 90 -33.87 -1.91 9.65
C GLN A 90 -33.83 -1.04 8.38
N ASN A 91 -32.88 -1.31 7.46
CA ASN A 91 -33.03 -1.16 6.00
C ASN A 91 -31.71 -1.31 5.21
N LEU A 92 -30.96 -2.39 5.39
CA LEU A 92 -29.92 -2.78 4.41
C LEU A 92 -29.88 -4.32 4.28
N HIS A 93 -30.92 -4.86 3.66
CA HIS A 93 -30.89 -6.21 3.08
C HIS A 93 -31.24 -6.11 1.61
N GLY A 94 -30.22 -6.02 0.76
CA GLY A 94 -30.42 -6.10 -0.68
C GLY A 94 -29.23 -5.64 -1.49
N GLU A 95 -28.04 -6.27 -1.35
CA GLU A 95 -26.96 -6.15 -2.36
C GLU A 95 -25.86 -7.21 -2.21
N ASP A 96 -26.22 -8.45 -1.88
CA ASP A 96 -25.26 -9.54 -1.58
C ASP A 96 -24.59 -10.16 -2.84
N HIS A 97 -25.10 -9.86 -4.05
CA HIS A 97 -24.61 -10.48 -5.29
C HIS A 97 -23.55 -9.67 -6.05
N ALA A 98 -23.45 -8.35 -5.84
CA ALA A 98 -22.44 -7.52 -6.51
C ALA A 98 -21.06 -7.67 -5.87
N VAL A 99 -21.03 -7.85 -4.54
CA VAL A 99 -19.81 -7.92 -3.73
C VAL A 99 -19.02 -9.20 -3.99
N GLN A 100 -19.68 -10.37 -4.05
CA GLN A 100 -19.00 -11.62 -4.40
C GLN A 100 -18.36 -11.59 -5.80
N HIS A 101 -18.94 -10.84 -6.75
CA HIS A 101 -18.41 -10.74 -8.10
C HIS A 101 -17.17 -9.82 -8.20
N VAL A 102 -17.03 -8.83 -7.31
CA VAL A 102 -15.84 -7.98 -7.21
C VAL A 102 -14.71 -8.68 -6.47
N VAL A 103 -15.00 -9.39 -5.38
CA VAL A 103 -14.00 -10.18 -4.64
C VAL A 103 -13.48 -11.35 -5.48
N SER A 104 -14.38 -12.07 -6.14
CA SER A 104 -13.99 -13.10 -7.10
C SER A 104 -13.21 -12.49 -8.26
N ARG A 105 -13.52 -11.28 -8.74
CA ARG A 105 -12.69 -10.59 -9.74
C ARG A 105 -11.35 -10.13 -9.20
N VAL A 106 -11.22 -9.53 -8.02
CA VAL A 106 -9.93 -9.10 -7.47
C VAL A 106 -9.07 -10.32 -7.21
N LEU A 107 -9.63 -11.38 -6.61
CA LEU A 107 -8.94 -12.65 -6.45
C LEU A 107 -8.69 -13.37 -7.78
N GLN A 108 -9.51 -13.24 -8.83
CA GLN A 108 -9.23 -13.81 -10.17
C GLN A 108 -8.31 -12.91 -11.04
N LEU A 109 -8.21 -11.62 -10.73
CA LEU A 109 -7.32 -10.66 -11.37
C LEU A 109 -5.95 -10.65 -10.67
N GLN A 110 -5.90 -11.00 -9.38
CA GLN A 110 -4.69 -11.14 -8.56
C GLN A 110 -4.25 -12.59 -8.35
N GLN A 111 -5.11 -13.59 -8.57
CA GLN A 111 -4.66 -14.92 -8.95
C GLN A 111 -4.37 -14.80 -10.44
N PRO A 112 -3.10 -14.60 -10.86
CA PRO A 112 -2.76 -15.09 -12.17
C PRO A 112 -3.27 -16.54 -12.23
N THR A 113 -3.67 -17.01 -13.40
CA THR A 113 -3.89 -18.45 -13.69
C THR A 113 -2.60 -19.29 -13.49
N TRP A 114 -1.66 -18.77 -12.71
CA TRP A 114 -0.41 -19.33 -12.27
C TRP A 114 -0.65 -19.82 -10.85
N ASP A 115 -1.20 -21.01 -10.74
CA ASP A 115 -1.13 -21.89 -9.55
C ASP A 115 0.34 -22.27 -9.20
N GLY A 116 1.30 -21.80 -9.99
CA GLY A 116 2.69 -22.21 -9.93
C GLY A 116 2.89 -23.68 -10.28
N GLU A 117 1.85 -24.40 -10.72
CA GLU A 117 1.87 -25.78 -11.17
C GLU A 117 1.86 -25.81 -12.71
N GLY A 118 3.02 -25.52 -13.29
CA GLY A 118 3.33 -26.04 -14.63
C GLY A 118 3.23 -25.07 -15.81
N SER A 119 2.77 -23.83 -15.64
CA SER A 119 2.96 -22.83 -16.69
C SER A 119 4.38 -22.27 -16.65
N ALA A 120 5.15 -22.60 -17.70
CA ALA A 120 6.52 -22.11 -17.88
C ALA A 120 6.55 -20.56 -17.86
N VAL A 121 7.56 -19.99 -17.21
CA VAL A 121 7.80 -18.54 -17.22
C VAL A 121 8.01 -18.09 -18.67
N ASP A 122 7.20 -17.13 -19.12
CA ASP A 122 7.33 -16.55 -20.45
C ASP A 122 8.48 -15.54 -20.46
N CYS A 123 9.68 -16.02 -20.80
CA CYS A 123 10.88 -15.17 -20.87
C CYS A 123 10.84 -14.13 -21.99
N ALA A 124 9.98 -14.29 -23.01
CA ALA A 124 9.84 -13.29 -24.05
C ALA A 124 9.04 -12.09 -23.54
N LYS A 125 7.98 -12.35 -22.76
CA LYS A 125 7.15 -11.31 -22.17
C LYS A 125 7.72 -10.72 -20.87
N TYR A 126 8.36 -11.55 -20.05
CA TYR A 126 8.87 -11.17 -18.73
C TYR A 126 10.33 -11.62 -18.54
N PRO A 127 11.28 -11.05 -19.33
CA PRO A 127 12.67 -11.49 -19.34
C PRO A 127 13.37 -11.34 -17.99
N MET A 128 12.90 -10.43 -17.12
CA MET A 128 13.49 -10.20 -15.80
C MET A 128 13.50 -11.46 -14.92
N PHE A 129 12.46 -12.29 -14.97
CA PHE A 129 12.38 -13.56 -14.21
C PHE A 129 13.32 -14.64 -14.74
N CYS A 130 13.84 -14.47 -15.96
CA CYS A 130 14.74 -15.42 -16.61
C CYS A 130 16.21 -15.00 -16.52
N THR A 131 16.50 -13.87 -15.85
CA THR A 131 17.88 -13.46 -15.57
C THR A 131 18.57 -14.47 -14.66
N LYS A 132 19.91 -14.54 -14.71
CA LYS A 132 20.69 -15.39 -13.80
C LYS A 132 20.40 -15.12 -12.32
N LYS A 133 19.97 -13.90 -11.98
CA LYS A 133 19.70 -13.45 -10.60
C LYS A 133 18.41 -14.06 -10.02
N LEU A 134 17.38 -14.24 -10.84
CA LEU A 134 16.08 -14.83 -10.43
C LEU A 134 15.93 -16.28 -10.87
N ASN A 135 16.32 -16.56 -12.12
CA ASN A 135 16.39 -17.87 -12.75
C ASN A 135 15.10 -18.71 -12.67
N CYS A 136 13.92 -18.08 -12.62
CA CYS A 136 12.65 -18.74 -12.40
C CYS A 136 12.24 -19.70 -13.54
N SER A 137 12.78 -19.51 -14.75
CA SER A 137 12.46 -20.34 -15.91
C SER A 137 13.29 -21.62 -15.99
N LYS A 138 14.60 -21.55 -15.74
CA LYS A 138 15.49 -22.72 -15.81
C LYS A 138 15.44 -23.55 -14.53
N GLU A 139 15.17 -22.88 -13.40
CA GLU A 139 15.00 -23.51 -12.10
C GLU A 139 13.66 -23.05 -11.50
N PRO A 140 12.53 -23.62 -11.95
CA PRO A 140 11.25 -23.39 -11.32
C PRO A 140 11.30 -23.77 -9.84
N LEU A 141 10.54 -23.06 -8.99
CA LEU A 141 10.44 -23.42 -7.58
C LEU A 141 9.82 -24.80 -7.43
N THR A 142 10.56 -25.72 -6.81
CA THR A 142 10.06 -27.03 -6.40
C THR A 142 9.00 -26.88 -5.32
N LYS A 143 8.15 -27.91 -5.15
CA LYS A 143 7.16 -27.94 -4.07
C LYS A 143 7.79 -27.70 -2.69
N ALA A 144 8.92 -28.36 -2.41
CA ALA A 144 9.63 -28.22 -1.13
C ALA A 144 10.17 -26.79 -0.91
N GLU A 145 10.64 -26.12 -1.97
CA GLU A 145 11.05 -24.71 -1.87
C GLU A 145 9.87 -23.78 -1.58
N LYS A 146 8.70 -24.02 -2.20
CA LYS A 146 7.48 -23.25 -1.92
C LYS A 146 7.04 -23.43 -0.47
N GLU A 147 6.97 -24.68 0.00
CA GLU A 147 6.61 -25.02 1.40
C GLU A 147 7.60 -24.40 2.40
N LYS A 148 8.90 -24.37 2.05
CA LYS A 148 9.89 -23.66 2.86
C LYS A 148 9.64 -22.14 2.87
N MET A 149 9.36 -21.55 1.71
CA MET A 149 9.06 -20.11 1.63
C MET A 149 7.74 -19.73 2.31
N ASP A 150 6.82 -20.67 2.52
CA ASP A 150 5.59 -20.43 3.29
C ASP A 150 5.85 -20.07 4.74
N THR A 151 6.96 -20.53 5.30
CA THR A 151 7.38 -20.24 6.67
C THR A 151 8.62 -19.35 6.76
N GLN A 152 9.45 -19.30 5.71
CA GLN A 152 10.65 -18.46 5.68
C GLN A 152 11.02 -18.04 4.25
N ILE A 153 10.76 -16.78 3.92
CA ILE A 153 11.11 -16.16 2.63
C ILE A 153 12.62 -15.99 2.53
N ALA A 154 13.26 -15.37 3.51
CA ALA A 154 14.71 -15.13 3.52
C ALA A 154 15.51 -16.43 3.38
N THR A 155 16.74 -16.35 2.87
CA THR A 155 17.60 -17.53 2.76
C THR A 155 17.91 -18.08 4.15
N SER A 156 18.33 -19.35 4.23
CA SER A 156 18.76 -19.94 5.52
C SER A 156 19.99 -19.26 6.12
N GLY A 157 20.74 -18.48 5.33
CA GLY A 157 21.83 -17.62 5.79
C GLY A 157 21.38 -16.27 6.33
N GLY A 158 20.07 -15.99 6.38
CA GLY A 158 19.53 -14.73 6.86
C GLY A 158 19.69 -13.56 5.89
N GLN A 159 19.77 -13.84 4.59
CA GLN A 159 19.85 -12.83 3.52
C GLN A 159 18.53 -12.76 2.75
N ALA A 160 18.32 -11.66 2.04
CA ALA A 160 17.21 -11.52 1.10
C ALA A 160 17.23 -12.66 0.06
N ASN A 161 16.06 -13.23 -0.22
CA ASN A 161 15.90 -14.31 -1.16
C ASN A 161 15.20 -13.82 -2.42
N LEU A 162 15.99 -13.48 -3.44
CA LEU A 162 15.45 -12.97 -4.69
C LEU A 162 14.58 -13.99 -5.44
N ARG A 163 14.79 -15.30 -5.22
CA ARG A 163 13.94 -16.33 -5.84
C ARG A 163 12.51 -16.32 -5.31
N SER A 164 12.23 -15.64 -4.19
CA SER A 164 10.86 -15.40 -3.72
C SER A 164 10.00 -14.66 -4.75
N TRP A 165 10.60 -13.82 -5.60
CA TRP A 165 9.89 -13.18 -6.71
C TRP A 165 9.32 -14.17 -7.72
N CYS A 166 9.92 -15.36 -7.86
CA CYS A 166 9.35 -16.41 -8.71
C CYS A 166 7.94 -16.81 -8.26
N ARG A 167 7.60 -16.63 -6.97
CA ARG A 167 6.26 -16.89 -6.44
C ARG A 167 5.26 -15.77 -6.73
N ALA A 168 5.74 -14.54 -6.92
CA ALA A 168 4.94 -13.38 -7.26
C ALA A 168 4.73 -13.21 -8.78
N TYR A 169 5.25 -14.12 -9.61
CA TYR A 169 5.12 -14.03 -11.06
C TYR A 169 3.65 -14.06 -11.53
N PRO A 170 3.25 -13.26 -12.54
CA PRO A 170 3.98 -12.18 -13.20
C PRO A 170 3.72 -10.79 -12.57
N MET A 171 3.12 -10.76 -11.37
CA MET A 171 2.77 -9.51 -10.69
C MET A 171 4.03 -8.69 -10.43
N TYR A 172 3.88 -7.37 -10.56
CA TYR A 172 4.97 -6.40 -10.33
C TYR A 172 6.22 -6.61 -11.19
N SER A 173 6.12 -7.37 -12.29
CA SER A 173 7.24 -7.68 -13.19
C SER A 173 8.05 -6.43 -13.59
N THR A 174 7.38 -5.38 -14.06
CA THR A 174 8.02 -4.14 -14.51
C THR A 174 8.68 -3.38 -13.36
N SER A 175 8.00 -3.21 -12.22
CA SER A 175 8.59 -2.52 -11.07
C SER A 175 9.76 -3.32 -10.51
N MET A 176 9.60 -4.62 -10.29
CA MET A 176 10.67 -5.51 -9.84
C MET A 176 11.88 -5.48 -10.78
N GLN A 177 11.69 -5.46 -12.11
CA GLN A 177 12.79 -5.30 -13.06
C GLN A 177 13.62 -4.06 -12.75
N LYS A 178 12.96 -2.92 -12.51
CA LYS A 178 13.63 -1.66 -12.15
C LYS A 178 14.43 -1.80 -10.87
N CYS A 179 13.83 -2.31 -9.81
CA CYS A 179 14.49 -2.42 -8.50
C CYS A 179 15.64 -3.45 -8.48
N ILE A 180 15.36 -4.67 -8.92
CA ILE A 180 16.22 -5.83 -8.67
C ILE A 180 17.23 -6.05 -9.79
N VAL A 181 16.83 -5.85 -11.05
CA VAL A 181 17.69 -6.13 -12.21
C VAL A 181 18.48 -4.90 -12.62
N GLU A 182 17.81 -3.74 -12.68
CA GLU A 182 18.42 -2.49 -13.17
C GLU A 182 18.99 -1.62 -12.03
N SER A 183 18.71 -1.94 -10.77
CA SER A 183 19.08 -1.13 -9.61
C SER A 183 18.62 0.34 -9.71
N ASP A 184 17.46 0.57 -10.33
CA ASP A 184 16.79 1.86 -10.48
C ASP A 184 15.58 1.94 -9.51
N SER A 185 15.84 2.35 -8.27
CA SER A 185 14.79 2.51 -7.24
C SER A 185 13.77 3.60 -7.59
N ARG A 186 14.18 4.64 -8.33
CA ARG A 186 13.27 5.69 -8.81
C ARG A 186 12.39 5.18 -9.95
N GLY A 187 12.92 4.32 -10.81
CA GLY A 187 12.15 3.59 -11.82
C GLY A 187 11.12 2.68 -11.18
N TYR A 188 11.51 1.93 -10.16
CA TYR A 188 10.59 1.12 -9.36
C TYR A 188 9.45 1.97 -8.82
N ALA A 189 9.78 3.11 -8.20
CA ALA A 189 8.79 4.02 -7.62
C ALA A 189 7.74 4.49 -8.63
N ARG A 190 8.15 4.83 -9.85
CA ARG A 190 7.22 5.28 -10.91
C ARG A 190 6.33 4.15 -11.42
N GLU A 191 6.91 2.99 -11.73
CA GLU A 191 6.16 1.85 -12.27
C GLU A 191 5.22 1.24 -11.24
N MET A 192 5.66 1.17 -9.97
CA MET A 192 4.83 0.71 -8.87
C MET A 192 3.65 1.67 -8.65
N PHE A 193 3.90 2.99 -8.53
CA PHE A 193 2.82 3.96 -8.35
C PHE A 193 1.76 3.88 -9.45
N LYS A 194 2.21 3.80 -10.71
CA LYS A 194 1.32 3.65 -11.87
C LYS A 194 0.49 2.36 -11.80
N ALA A 195 1.07 1.25 -11.35
CA ALA A 195 0.33 0.00 -11.17
C ALA A 195 -0.71 0.13 -10.05
N GLN A 196 -0.34 0.74 -8.93
CA GLN A 196 -1.19 0.87 -7.74
C GLN A 196 -2.33 1.86 -7.95
N GLN A 197 -2.11 2.93 -8.72
CA GLN A 197 -3.18 3.83 -9.18
C GLN A 197 -4.23 3.09 -10.01
N LYS A 198 -3.81 2.23 -10.95
CA LYS A 198 -4.75 1.43 -11.77
C LYS A 198 -5.56 0.46 -10.93
N LEU A 199 -4.99 -0.03 -9.83
CA LEU A 199 -5.66 -0.91 -8.87
C LEU A 199 -6.45 -0.15 -7.80
N LYS A 200 -6.39 1.19 -7.78
CA LYS A 200 -7.00 2.06 -6.76
C LYS A 200 -6.52 1.73 -5.34
N LEU A 201 -5.23 1.42 -5.20
CA LEU A 201 -4.59 1.04 -3.94
C LEU A 201 -3.72 2.15 -3.33
N THR A 202 -3.76 3.37 -3.89
CA THR A 202 -2.99 4.54 -3.43
C THR A 202 -3.22 4.89 -1.96
N GLY A 203 -4.45 4.75 -1.47
CA GLY A 203 -4.76 4.94 -0.05
C GLY A 203 -4.09 3.91 0.86
N ALA A 204 -4.15 2.63 0.48
CA ALA A 204 -3.52 1.53 1.24
C ALA A 204 -2.00 1.66 1.24
N ASP A 205 -1.40 2.00 0.11
CA ASP A 205 0.04 2.23 -0.01
C ASP A 205 0.50 3.45 0.78
N ALA A 206 -0.29 4.53 0.80
CA ALA A 206 0.01 5.67 1.65
C ALA A 206 0.04 5.25 3.12
N ILE A 207 -0.95 4.49 3.60
CA ILE A 207 -0.94 3.96 4.97
C ILE A 207 0.33 3.15 5.20
N TYR A 208 0.64 2.19 4.34
CA TYR A 208 1.88 1.40 4.40
C TYR A 208 3.11 2.31 4.53
N CYS A 209 3.27 3.31 3.67
CA CYS A 209 4.42 4.22 3.64
C CYS A 209 4.62 5.04 4.92
N PHE A 210 3.54 5.56 5.51
CA PHE A 210 3.62 6.37 6.73
C PHE A 210 3.83 5.47 7.96
N VAL A 211 3.07 4.38 8.06
CA VAL A 211 3.04 3.43 9.18
C VAL A 211 4.31 2.57 9.23
N SER A 212 4.86 2.14 8.10
CA SER A 212 6.11 1.35 8.11
C SER A 212 7.35 2.17 8.50
N GLY A 213 7.21 3.50 8.61
CA GLY A 213 8.31 4.43 8.88
C GLY A 213 9.12 4.82 7.65
N HIS A 214 8.72 4.41 6.44
CA HIS A 214 9.45 4.72 5.20
C HIS A 214 9.60 6.23 4.95
N CYS A 215 8.60 7.04 5.33
CA CYS A 215 8.67 8.50 5.22
C CYS A 215 9.70 9.16 6.14
N ASN A 216 10.09 8.49 7.23
CA ASN A 216 11.08 8.99 8.18
C ASN A 216 12.45 8.33 7.98
N ASN A 217 12.59 7.40 7.03
CA ASN A 217 13.84 6.70 6.79
C ASN A 217 14.83 7.58 6.02
N THR A 218 15.88 8.03 6.70
CA THR A 218 16.98 8.82 6.09
C THR A 218 18.20 7.97 5.74
N GLN A 219 18.19 6.67 6.04
CA GLN A 219 19.32 5.75 5.81
C GLN A 219 19.33 5.22 4.38
N VAL A 220 18.15 5.06 3.77
CA VAL A 220 18.03 4.71 2.35
C VAL A 220 18.25 5.94 1.49
N THR A 221 19.10 5.77 0.48
CA THR A 221 19.39 6.74 -0.58
C THR A 221 19.13 6.10 -1.94
N ASP A 222 19.23 6.88 -3.02
CA ASP A 222 19.13 6.39 -4.40
C ASP A 222 20.26 5.41 -4.79
N LYS A 223 21.33 5.34 -3.99
CA LYS A 223 22.48 4.45 -4.20
C LYS A 223 22.53 3.26 -3.25
N THR A 224 21.60 3.17 -2.30
CA THR A 224 21.58 2.08 -1.31
C THR A 224 21.43 0.75 -2.03
N SER A 225 22.47 -0.08 -1.92
CA SER A 225 22.46 -1.44 -2.43
C SER A 225 21.54 -2.34 -1.60
N MET A 226 21.18 -3.48 -2.17
CA MET A 226 20.36 -4.48 -1.45
C MET A 226 21.04 -4.96 -0.15
N HIS A 227 22.37 -5.13 -0.16
CA HIS A 227 23.10 -5.57 1.02
C HIS A 227 23.12 -4.50 2.13
N GLU A 228 23.28 -3.23 1.77
CA GLU A 228 23.14 -2.13 2.73
C GLU A 228 21.70 -2.05 3.27
N ALA A 229 20.70 -2.33 2.42
CA ALA A 229 19.30 -2.40 2.84
C ALA A 229 19.04 -3.53 3.85
N GLU A 230 19.67 -4.70 3.69
CA GLU A 230 19.62 -5.78 4.70
C GLU A 230 20.17 -5.31 6.06
N GLY A 231 21.27 -4.55 6.06
CA GLY A 231 21.81 -3.94 7.29
C GLY A 231 20.88 -2.91 7.93
N ILE A 232 20.15 -2.15 7.11
CA ILE A 232 19.10 -1.23 7.57
C ILE A 232 17.92 -2.03 8.16
N CYS A 233 17.51 -3.12 7.52
CA CYS A 233 16.48 -4.03 8.02
C CYS A 233 16.88 -4.67 9.35
N ASP A 234 18.14 -5.11 9.51
CA ASP A 234 18.67 -5.65 10.77
C ASP A 234 18.61 -4.61 11.90
N LYS A 235 18.91 -3.34 11.59
CA LYS A 235 18.84 -2.26 12.58
C LYS A 235 17.40 -1.93 12.99
N ILE A 236 16.44 -2.00 12.06
CA ILE A 236 15.05 -1.63 12.31
C ILE A 236 14.26 -2.78 12.94
N TYR A 237 14.39 -3.99 12.41
CA TYR A 237 13.53 -5.14 12.72
C TYR A 237 14.27 -6.26 13.44
N GLY A 238 15.56 -6.09 13.76
CA GLY A 238 16.38 -7.15 14.33
C GLY A 238 16.46 -8.35 13.39
N GLN A 239 16.37 -9.57 13.94
CA GLN A 239 16.38 -10.79 13.13
C GLN A 239 14.98 -11.22 12.66
N THR A 240 13.91 -10.56 13.11
CA THR A 240 12.52 -10.99 12.86
C THR A 240 12.19 -11.09 11.38
N TRP A 241 12.66 -10.14 10.57
CA TRP A 241 12.42 -10.14 9.12
C TRP A 241 12.97 -11.38 8.39
N LYS A 242 13.96 -12.06 8.97
CA LYS A 242 14.58 -13.27 8.42
C LYS A 242 13.75 -14.53 8.65
N HIS A 243 12.72 -14.45 9.50
CA HIS A 243 11.88 -15.57 9.92
C HIS A 243 10.43 -15.48 9.46
N LEU A 244 10.10 -14.51 8.60
CA LEU A 244 8.77 -14.40 8.01
C LEU A 244 8.65 -15.24 6.74
N GLY A 245 7.50 -15.89 6.60
CA GLY A 245 7.08 -16.65 5.43
C GLY A 245 6.02 -15.95 4.60
N TRP A 246 5.66 -16.57 3.48
CA TRP A 246 4.49 -16.15 2.70
C TRP A 246 3.19 -16.29 3.48
N ASN A 247 3.09 -17.22 4.44
CA ASN A 247 1.89 -17.34 5.27
C ASN A 247 1.64 -16.07 6.09
N ASP A 248 2.68 -15.47 6.65
CA ASP A 248 2.56 -14.23 7.42
C ASP A 248 2.06 -13.09 6.53
N TYR A 249 2.67 -12.93 5.35
CA TYR A 249 2.28 -11.90 4.39
C TYR A 249 0.87 -12.12 3.81
N MET A 250 0.52 -13.36 3.46
CA MET A 250 -0.82 -13.68 2.96
C MET A 250 -1.90 -13.51 4.02
N ALA A 251 -1.57 -13.70 5.31
CA ALA A 251 -2.49 -13.40 6.40
C ALA A 251 -2.77 -11.88 6.48
N VAL A 252 -1.77 -11.03 6.23
CA VAL A 252 -1.96 -9.57 6.10
C VAL A 252 -2.92 -9.24 4.95
N LEU A 253 -2.66 -9.80 3.77
CA LEU A 253 -3.50 -9.55 2.59
C LEU A 253 -4.92 -10.07 2.77
N ALA A 254 -5.10 -11.24 3.37
CA ALA A 254 -6.41 -11.80 3.65
C ALA A 254 -7.22 -10.91 4.59
N ARG A 255 -6.61 -10.39 5.66
CA ARG A 255 -7.25 -9.44 6.58
C ARG A 255 -7.58 -8.10 5.91
N ALA A 256 -6.65 -7.57 5.13
CA ALA A 256 -6.88 -6.33 4.38
C ALA A 256 -8.04 -6.47 3.39
N LEU A 257 -8.10 -7.60 2.67
CA LEU A 257 -9.19 -7.93 1.77
C LEU A 257 -10.51 -8.10 2.53
N GLU A 258 -10.50 -8.77 3.68
CA GLU A 258 -11.70 -8.93 4.51
C GLU A 258 -12.30 -7.57 4.90
N VAL A 259 -11.50 -6.64 5.39
CA VAL A 259 -11.95 -5.28 5.74
C VAL A 259 -12.45 -4.52 4.52
N ALA A 260 -11.73 -4.60 3.39
CA ALA A 260 -12.10 -3.90 2.16
C ALA A 260 -13.42 -4.41 1.56
N THR A 261 -13.78 -5.66 1.79
CA THR A 261 -14.91 -6.32 1.14
C THR A 261 -16.15 -6.40 2.00
N LYS A 262 -15.98 -6.49 3.32
CA LYS A 262 -17.12 -6.54 4.24
C LYS A 262 -17.64 -5.16 4.61
N HIS A 263 -16.90 -4.08 4.32
CA HIS A 263 -17.24 -2.71 4.74
C HIS A 263 -17.61 -2.64 6.23
N HIS A 264 -16.97 -3.48 7.03
CA HIS A 264 -17.00 -3.41 8.49
C HIS A 264 -15.84 -4.25 8.99
N ILE A 265 -15.30 -3.84 10.13
CA ILE A 265 -14.28 -4.62 10.81
C ILE A 265 -15.00 -5.75 11.54
N PRO A 266 -14.56 -7.02 11.40
CA PRO A 266 -15.24 -8.12 12.06
C PRO A 266 -15.32 -7.89 13.57
N LYS A 267 -16.51 -8.07 14.16
CA LYS A 267 -16.76 -7.77 15.59
C LYS A 267 -15.83 -8.59 16.49
N GLU A 268 -15.48 -9.80 16.05
CA GLU A 268 -14.55 -10.72 16.68
C GLU A 268 -13.11 -10.19 16.80
N TRP A 269 -12.72 -9.16 16.02
CA TRP A 269 -11.41 -8.53 16.15
C TRP A 269 -11.33 -7.62 17.39
N ASN A 270 -12.47 -7.37 18.05
CA ASN A 270 -12.58 -6.64 19.31
C ASN A 270 -11.82 -5.31 19.31
N PHE A 271 -11.94 -4.54 18.22
CA PHE A 271 -11.37 -3.20 18.18
C PHE A 271 -12.21 -2.23 18.97
N THR A 272 -11.75 -1.96 20.19
CA THR A 272 -12.38 -1.03 21.13
C THR A 272 -12.11 0.45 20.83
N GLY A 273 -11.43 0.77 19.71
CA GLY A 273 -11.22 2.15 19.29
C GLY A 273 -10.02 2.38 18.37
N TRP A 274 -9.74 3.66 18.10
CA TRP A 274 -8.68 4.11 17.18
C TRP A 274 -7.29 3.56 17.50
N SER A 275 -6.94 3.43 18.78
CA SER A 275 -5.63 2.91 19.20
C SER A 275 -5.41 1.46 18.78
N SER A 276 -6.47 0.63 18.78
CA SER A 276 -6.42 -0.77 18.32
C SER A 276 -6.27 -0.84 16.80
N LEU A 277 -6.95 0.03 16.07
CA LEU A 277 -6.80 0.17 14.61
C LEU A 277 -5.39 0.60 14.22
N VAL A 278 -4.84 1.63 14.87
CA VAL A 278 -3.45 2.08 14.64
C VAL A 278 -2.48 0.94 14.90
N ARG A 279 -2.67 0.17 15.99
CA ARG A 279 -1.84 -0.98 16.33
C ARG A 279 -1.87 -2.07 15.27
N LEU A 280 -3.06 -2.42 14.78
CA LEU A 280 -3.21 -3.35 13.67
C LEU A 280 -2.45 -2.83 12.45
N ALA A 281 -2.69 -1.58 12.04
CA ALA A 281 -2.00 -0.99 10.89
C ALA A 281 -0.47 -1.07 11.06
N ARG A 282 0.07 -0.74 12.26
CA ARG A 282 1.51 -0.88 12.57
C ARG A 282 2.00 -2.29 12.29
N HIS A 283 1.28 -3.27 12.81
CA HIS A 283 1.63 -4.68 12.70
C HIS A 283 1.63 -5.14 11.23
N GLU A 284 0.55 -4.85 10.49
CA GLU A 284 0.41 -5.25 9.09
C GLU A 284 1.45 -4.60 8.17
N ALA A 285 1.69 -3.29 8.33
CA ALA A 285 2.74 -2.60 7.57
C ALA A 285 4.14 -3.04 7.97
N GLY A 286 4.33 -3.40 9.25
CA GLY A 286 5.57 -3.98 9.76
C GLY A 286 5.88 -5.31 9.08
N ILE A 287 4.90 -6.23 9.02
CA ILE A 287 5.05 -7.49 8.28
C ILE A 287 5.34 -7.22 6.81
N SER A 288 4.59 -6.32 6.16
CA SER A 288 4.81 -5.98 4.75
C SER A 288 6.21 -5.44 4.47
N ALA A 289 6.73 -4.56 5.32
CA ALA A 289 8.07 -4.00 5.18
C ALA A 289 9.16 -5.04 5.47
N MET A 290 8.96 -5.91 6.47
CA MET A 290 9.86 -7.03 6.73
C MET A 290 9.85 -8.07 5.60
N THR A 291 8.69 -8.31 4.97
CA THR A 291 8.60 -9.11 3.74
C THR A 291 9.41 -8.46 2.61
N ALA A 292 9.35 -7.13 2.45
CA ALA A 292 10.19 -6.43 1.48
C ALA A 292 11.70 -6.56 1.78
N CYS A 293 12.10 -6.63 3.05
CA CYS A 293 13.47 -6.99 3.43
C CYS A 293 13.81 -8.41 2.97
N ALA A 294 12.96 -9.39 3.30
CA ALA A 294 13.15 -10.79 2.94
C ALA A 294 13.18 -11.04 1.42
N MET A 295 12.46 -10.24 0.64
CA MET A 295 12.42 -10.29 -0.83
C MET A 295 13.49 -9.45 -1.52
N GLY A 296 14.22 -8.60 -0.77
CA GLY A 296 15.34 -7.79 -1.28
C GLY A 296 14.96 -6.48 -1.96
N ASN A 297 13.78 -5.92 -1.69
CA ASN A 297 13.28 -4.68 -2.29
C ASN A 297 12.97 -3.55 -1.30
N PHE A 298 13.31 -3.68 -0.01
CA PHE A 298 13.04 -2.67 1.02
C PHE A 298 13.49 -1.25 0.61
N GLN A 299 14.71 -1.09 0.08
CA GLN A 299 15.24 0.20 -0.37
C GLN A 299 14.40 0.83 -1.50
N CYS A 300 13.80 0.00 -2.34
CA CYS A 300 12.94 0.45 -3.42
C CYS A 300 11.57 0.88 -2.90
N ASP A 301 11.03 0.19 -1.88
CA ASP A 301 9.81 0.60 -1.19
C ASP A 301 9.98 1.94 -0.46
N VAL A 302 11.11 2.14 0.22
CA VAL A 302 11.40 3.43 0.86
C VAL A 302 11.44 4.55 -0.18
N THR A 303 12.16 4.34 -1.29
CA THR A 303 12.23 5.32 -2.40
C THR A 303 10.85 5.58 -3.00
N TYR A 304 10.06 4.52 -3.19
CA TYR A 304 8.68 4.58 -3.68
C TYR A 304 7.80 5.46 -2.79
N CYS A 305 7.87 5.24 -1.49
CA CYS A 305 7.14 6.00 -0.49
C CYS A 305 7.53 7.47 -0.48
N GLN A 306 8.84 7.75 -0.43
CA GLN A 306 9.37 9.12 -0.39
C GLN A 306 8.95 9.94 -1.62
N LEU A 307 9.03 9.34 -2.81
CA LEU A 307 8.73 10.05 -4.05
C LEU A 307 7.24 10.33 -4.26
N ASN A 308 6.35 9.44 -3.84
CA ASN A 308 4.93 9.53 -4.22
C ASN A 308 4.00 9.95 -3.07
N TYR A 309 4.38 9.69 -1.81
CA TYR A 309 3.48 9.89 -0.66
C TYR A 309 4.02 10.85 0.39
N CYS A 310 5.29 10.71 0.78
CA CYS A 310 5.81 11.40 1.97
C CYS A 310 5.92 12.91 1.83
N HIS A 311 6.07 13.42 0.59
CA HIS A 311 6.09 14.85 0.28
C HIS A 311 4.79 15.35 -0.35
N ASN A 312 3.77 14.50 -0.46
CA ASN A 312 2.48 14.87 -1.01
C ASN A 312 1.57 15.40 0.11
N ASP A 313 1.20 16.68 0.04
CA ASP A 313 0.45 17.35 1.11
C ASP A 313 -0.91 16.69 1.40
N ARG A 314 -1.58 16.10 0.39
CA ARG A 314 -2.82 15.34 0.58
C ARG A 314 -2.61 14.15 1.50
N PHE A 315 -1.60 13.33 1.20
CA PHE A 315 -1.31 12.14 2.01
C PHE A 315 -0.70 12.50 3.37
N ARG A 316 0.09 13.57 3.46
CA ARG A 316 0.59 14.07 4.74
C ARG A 316 -0.52 14.59 5.65
N ALA A 317 -1.48 15.34 5.11
CA ALA A 317 -2.62 15.82 5.90
C ALA A 317 -3.48 14.65 6.42
N LYS A 318 -3.63 13.61 5.61
CA LYS A 318 -4.45 12.43 5.94
C LYS A 318 -3.73 11.42 6.86
N PHE A 319 -2.46 11.14 6.58
CA PHE A 319 -1.72 10.04 7.19
C PHE A 319 -0.45 10.46 7.94
N GLY A 320 -0.09 11.75 7.93
CA GLY A 320 1.12 12.26 8.60
C GLY A 320 1.20 11.92 10.08
N ASN A 321 0.06 11.86 10.77
CA ASN A 321 0.00 11.48 12.19
C ASN A 321 0.31 9.98 12.44
N PHE A 322 0.33 9.16 11.39
CA PHE A 322 0.84 7.78 11.46
C PHE A 322 2.33 7.68 11.18
N SER A 323 3.03 8.75 10.77
CA SER A 323 4.48 8.69 10.72
C SER A 323 5.04 8.65 12.14
N TRP A 324 5.64 7.53 12.55
CA TRP A 324 6.42 7.44 13.77
C TRP A 324 7.90 7.25 13.47
N ALA A 325 8.75 7.60 14.43
CA ALA A 325 10.09 7.01 14.52
C ALA A 325 9.90 5.51 14.81
N TYR A 326 10.67 4.65 14.14
CA TYR A 326 10.55 3.18 14.21
C TYR A 326 10.17 2.69 15.62
N PRO A 327 9.13 1.85 15.74
CA PRO A 327 8.74 1.34 17.05
C PRO A 327 9.90 0.50 17.58
N ASP A 328 10.12 0.56 18.90
CA ASP A 328 10.90 -0.46 19.59
C ASP A 328 10.17 -1.80 19.35
N VAL A 329 10.67 -2.60 18.39
CA VAL A 329 10.12 -3.91 18.02
C VAL A 329 10.54 -4.95 19.04
#